data_AF-A0A6C0D7H1-F1
#
_entry.id   AF-A0A6C0D7H1-F1
#
_cell.length_a   1.000
_cell.length_b   1.000
_cell.length_c   1.000
_cell.angle_alpha   90.00
_cell.angle_beta   90.00
_cell.angle_gamma   90.00
#
_symmetry.space_group_name_H-M   'P 1'
#
loop_
_entity.id
_entity.type
_entity.pdbx_description
1 polymer ?
#
loop_
_entity_poly.entity_id
_entity_poly.type
_entity_poly.pdbx_seq_one_letter_code
_entity_poly.pdbx_strand_id
1 'polypeptide(L)'
;MTENINKYNEGKIYKLLSNNLYYYIGSTINSLNKRLSYHKQSSKKFPNRKIYKYINSIGWDNIKIELIENFSCSHKKELNERENYYIKQHIKDEKCLNIKKAVLNKEEIIQQHKQYREENKDKLKEYFTHYNIVNSIKRNEYNKEYVKENEEKVKNARKKYYENNKELITQKNNTYKETNKELVAKRKKIWAEKNTEHIKSHSKEYREENKEYIKEKTKKYYEENKEKILEKFKKYNETNKDKLKEKQAEYRAKNKEQIQCNCGGSYIKLGKSKHEKTNKHTKYIIEQQVLTHK
;
A
#
# COMPACT_ATOMS: atom_id res chain seq x y z
N MET A 1 44.53 -18.80 51.77
CA MET A 1 43.42 -19.57 51.17
C MET A 1 42.13 -19.04 51.77
N THR A 2 41.38 -18.20 51.06
CA THR A 2 40.07 -17.75 51.55
C THR A 2 39.07 -18.86 51.27
N GLU A 3 38.66 -19.59 52.31
CA GLU A 3 37.49 -20.47 52.23
C GLU A 3 36.34 -19.66 51.62
N ASN A 4 35.84 -20.14 50.50
CA ASN A 4 34.70 -19.52 49.82
C ASN A 4 33.45 -19.90 50.63
N ILE A 5 33.23 -19.22 51.76
CA ILE A 5 32.13 -19.49 52.68
C ILE A 5 30.83 -19.36 51.89
N ASN A 6 30.11 -20.46 51.79
CA ASN A 6 28.81 -20.48 51.14
C ASN A 6 27.81 -19.63 51.93
N LYS A 7 27.62 -18.38 51.49
CA LYS A 7 26.68 -17.42 52.09
C LYS A 7 25.23 -17.90 52.12
N TYR A 8 24.86 -18.95 51.38
CA TYR A 8 23.51 -19.51 51.38
C TYR A 8 23.26 -20.49 52.53
N ASN A 9 24.28 -20.85 53.31
CA ASN A 9 24.11 -21.58 54.57
C ASN A 9 23.24 -20.83 55.58
N GLU A 10 23.21 -19.50 55.49
CA GLU A 10 22.36 -18.64 56.33
C GLU A 10 21.01 -18.30 55.68
N GLY A 11 20.58 -19.09 54.69
CA GLY A 11 19.30 -18.89 54.03
C GLY A 11 18.13 -18.91 55.02
N LYS A 12 17.16 -18.00 54.81
CA LYS A 12 15.96 -17.84 55.64
C LYS A 12 14.77 -17.59 54.74
N ILE A 13 13.67 -18.27 55.03
CA ILE A 13 12.35 -17.92 54.50
C ILE A 13 11.63 -17.09 55.56
N TYR A 14 11.02 -15.99 55.14
CA TYR A 14 10.33 -15.06 56.03
C TYR A 14 8.98 -14.64 55.43
N LYS A 15 8.11 -14.11 56.29
CA LYS A 15 6.91 -13.37 55.89
C LYS A 15 6.94 -11.94 56.39
N LEU A 16 6.48 -11.00 55.57
CA LEU A 16 6.01 -9.69 56.02
C LEU A 16 4.52 -9.83 56.28
N LEU A 17 4.08 -9.60 57.51
CA LEU A 17 2.70 -9.74 57.96
C LEU A 17 2.15 -8.38 58.36
N SER A 18 0.99 -8.02 57.84
CA SER A 18 0.23 -6.84 58.27
C SER A 18 -0.76 -7.18 59.37
N ASN A 19 -1.17 -6.17 60.14
CA ASN A 19 -2.22 -6.31 61.15
C ASN A 19 -3.55 -6.81 60.56
N ASN A 20 -3.83 -6.49 59.30
CA ASN A 20 -5.02 -6.96 58.56
C ASN A 20 -4.85 -8.39 57.98
N LEU A 21 -3.84 -9.13 58.44
CA LEU A 21 -3.50 -10.49 58.01
C LEU A 21 -3.07 -10.63 56.54
N TYR A 22 -2.90 -9.54 55.79
CA TYR A 22 -2.22 -9.60 54.48
C TYR A 22 -0.75 -9.88 54.68
N TYR A 23 -0.16 -10.70 53.80
CA TYR A 23 1.22 -11.12 53.95
C TYR A 23 1.98 -11.27 52.62
N TYR A 24 3.31 -11.22 52.71
CA TYR A 24 4.24 -11.48 51.61
C TYR A 24 5.32 -12.45 52.07
N ILE A 25 5.58 -13.49 51.29
CA ILE A 25 6.63 -14.46 51.54
C ILE A 25 7.87 -14.12 50.71
N GLY A 26 9.04 -14.20 51.31
CA GLY A 26 10.30 -14.04 50.62
C GLY A 26 11.44 -14.80 51.28
N SER A 27 12.59 -14.80 50.63
CA SER A 27 13.82 -15.38 51.14
C SER A 27 14.95 -14.36 51.28
N THR A 28 15.86 -14.62 52.20
CA THR A 28 17.05 -13.79 52.39
C THR A 28 18.20 -14.60 52.98
N ILE A 29 19.43 -14.16 52.72
CA ILE A 29 20.63 -14.62 53.43
C ILE A 29 21.07 -13.61 54.50
N ASN A 30 20.43 -12.44 54.58
CA ASN A 30 20.75 -11.42 55.58
C ASN A 30 19.93 -11.67 56.86
N SER A 31 20.22 -10.91 57.92
CA SER A 31 19.31 -10.80 59.05
C SER A 31 17.96 -10.20 58.61
N LEU A 32 16.88 -10.58 59.32
CA LEU A 32 15.54 -10.11 58.99
C LEU A 32 15.41 -8.57 59.09
N ASN A 33 16.03 -7.95 60.10
CA ASN A 33 16.03 -6.50 60.26
C ASN A 33 16.68 -5.80 59.05
N LYS A 34 17.81 -6.33 58.57
CA LYS A 34 18.47 -5.79 57.37
C LYS A 34 17.60 -5.99 56.13
N ARG A 35 16.94 -7.13 56.01
CA ARG A 35 16.00 -7.40 54.91
C ARG A 35 14.78 -6.48 54.93
N LEU A 36 14.23 -6.18 56.10
CA LEU A 36 13.13 -5.24 56.28
C LEU A 36 13.55 -3.83 55.84
N SER A 37 14.74 -3.36 56.23
CA SER A 37 15.29 -2.08 55.78
C SER A 37 15.42 -2.00 54.25
N TYR A 38 15.84 -3.08 53.59
CA TYR A 38 15.88 -3.14 52.12
C TYR A 38 14.50 -3.08 51.47
N HIS A 39 13.48 -3.67 52.10
CA HIS A 39 12.10 -3.51 51.62
C HIS A 39 11.61 -2.07 51.76
N LYS A 40 11.88 -1.41 52.90
CA LYS A 40 11.57 0.02 53.10
C LYS A 40 12.22 0.88 52.01
N GLN A 41 13.50 0.66 51.70
CA GLN A 41 14.19 1.38 50.63
C GLN A 41 13.60 1.06 49.24
N SER A 42 13.34 -0.20 48.94
CA SER A 42 12.78 -0.64 47.66
C SER A 42 11.37 -0.10 47.41
N SER A 43 10.58 0.09 48.47
CA SER A 43 9.23 0.66 48.37
C SER A 43 9.23 2.09 47.83
N LYS A 44 10.29 2.86 48.09
CA LYS A 44 10.47 4.22 47.55
C LYS A 44 10.84 4.20 46.06
N LYS A 45 11.65 3.23 45.64
CA LYS A 45 12.10 3.09 44.24
C LYS A 45 11.03 2.46 43.34
N PHE A 46 10.21 1.57 43.88
CA PHE A 46 9.22 0.80 43.14
C PHE A 46 7.82 0.85 43.79
N PRO A 47 7.25 2.05 44.01
CA PRO A 47 6.02 2.21 44.79
C PRO A 47 4.82 1.47 44.19
N ASN A 48 4.82 1.25 42.88
CA ASN A 48 3.70 0.64 42.16
C ASN A 48 3.65 -0.89 42.21
N ARG A 49 4.63 -1.59 42.84
CA ARG A 49 4.54 -3.06 43.01
C ARG A 49 3.43 -3.39 44.00
N LYS A 50 2.60 -4.43 43.75
CA LYS A 50 1.44 -4.83 44.60
C LYS A 50 1.75 -4.77 46.10
N ILE A 51 2.83 -5.43 46.53
CA ILE A 51 3.27 -5.43 47.93
C ILE A 51 3.54 -4.02 48.48
N TYR A 52 4.28 -3.18 47.77
CA TYR A 52 4.66 -1.85 48.25
C TYR A 52 3.51 -0.85 48.13
N LYS A 53 2.69 -0.96 47.10
CA LYS A 53 1.44 -0.20 46.97
C LYS A 53 0.54 -0.45 48.18
N TYR A 54 0.40 -1.71 48.59
CA TYR A 54 -0.37 -2.07 49.79
C TYR A 54 0.32 -1.58 51.08
N ILE A 55 1.58 -1.95 51.32
CA ILE A 55 2.28 -1.58 52.57
C ILE A 55 2.33 -0.05 52.76
N ASN A 56 2.62 0.70 51.70
CA ASN A 56 2.66 2.17 51.80
C ASN A 56 1.28 2.78 52.06
N SER A 57 0.19 2.11 51.70
CA SER A 57 -1.18 2.58 52.00
C SER A 57 -1.56 2.40 53.47
N ILE A 58 -1.00 1.40 54.15
CA ILE A 58 -1.28 1.13 55.57
C ILE A 58 -0.17 1.61 56.53
N GLY A 59 1.00 1.94 56.00
CA GLY A 59 2.17 2.35 56.79
C GLY A 59 3.05 1.18 57.24
N TRP A 60 4.36 1.44 57.34
CA TRP A 60 5.35 0.44 57.72
C TRP A 60 5.31 0.04 59.20
N ASP A 61 4.72 0.87 60.06
CA ASP A 61 4.55 0.57 61.48
C ASP A 61 3.53 -0.56 61.72
N ASN A 62 2.66 -0.81 60.73
CA ASN A 62 1.68 -1.88 60.71
C ASN A 62 2.19 -3.18 60.05
N ILE A 63 3.50 -3.29 59.81
CA ILE A 63 4.14 -4.46 59.19
C ILE A 63 5.20 -5.06 60.10
N LYS A 64 5.07 -6.37 60.35
CA LYS A 64 6.05 -7.18 61.06
C LYS A 64 6.75 -8.14 60.11
N ILE A 65 8.07 -8.30 60.25
CA ILE A 65 8.81 -9.38 59.58
C ILE A 65 8.95 -10.57 60.54
N GLU A 66 8.54 -11.76 60.09
CA GLU A 66 8.59 -12.99 60.88
C GLU A 66 9.36 -14.07 60.13
N LEU A 67 10.24 -14.78 60.85
CA LEU A 67 10.93 -15.95 60.33
C LEU A 67 9.91 -17.08 60.12
N ILE A 68 9.94 -17.72 58.96
CA ILE A 68 9.17 -18.95 58.70
C ILE A 68 10.09 -20.15 58.91
N GLU A 69 11.27 -20.13 58.30
CA GLU A 69 12.19 -21.27 58.29
C GLU A 69 13.63 -20.80 58.12
N ASN A 70 14.56 -21.39 58.88
CA ASN A 70 15.98 -21.35 58.55
C ASN A 70 16.26 -22.46 57.54
N PHE A 71 16.77 -22.09 56.37
CA PHE A 71 17.00 -22.99 55.24
C PHE A 71 18.43 -22.83 54.71
N SER A 72 19.34 -23.63 55.28
CA SER A 72 20.72 -23.75 54.80
C SER A 72 20.74 -24.45 53.45
N CYS A 73 21.37 -23.84 52.45
CA CYS A 73 21.42 -24.38 51.09
C CYS A 73 22.72 -23.98 50.36
N SER A 74 23.03 -24.65 49.26
CA SER A 74 24.30 -24.50 48.54
C SER A 74 24.34 -23.28 47.63
N HIS A 75 23.19 -22.85 47.12
CA HIS A 75 23.10 -21.73 46.18
C HIS A 75 21.73 -21.08 46.13
N LYS A 76 21.67 -19.90 45.50
CA LYS A 76 20.44 -19.08 45.36
C LYS A 76 19.24 -19.84 44.81
N LYS A 77 19.47 -20.77 43.88
CA LYS A 77 18.39 -21.46 43.18
C LYS A 77 17.58 -22.33 44.14
N GLU A 78 18.25 -23.10 44.99
CA GLU A 78 17.63 -23.86 46.10
C GLU A 78 16.85 -22.95 47.05
N LEU A 79 17.44 -21.82 47.47
CA LEU A 79 16.74 -20.87 48.35
C LEU A 79 15.47 -20.32 47.69
N ASN A 80 15.55 -19.97 46.40
CA ASN A 80 14.41 -19.52 45.62
C ASN A 80 13.36 -20.63 45.43
N GLU A 81 13.78 -21.89 45.25
CA GLU A 81 12.89 -23.05 45.16
C GLU A 81 12.14 -23.29 46.48
N ARG A 82 12.82 -23.11 47.62
CA ARG A 82 12.19 -23.17 48.94
C ARG A 82 11.24 -22.00 49.18
N GLU A 83 11.61 -20.78 48.79
CA GLU A 83 10.67 -19.63 48.78
C GLU A 83 9.42 -19.97 47.96
N ASN A 84 9.62 -20.57 46.79
CA ASN A 84 8.56 -20.98 45.89
C ASN A 84 7.63 -22.04 46.48
N TYR A 85 8.18 -22.97 47.26
CA TYR A 85 7.39 -24.00 47.95
C TYR A 85 6.31 -23.34 48.82
N TYR A 86 6.68 -22.34 49.63
CA TYR A 86 5.71 -21.61 50.44
C TYR A 86 4.76 -20.76 49.60
N ILE A 87 5.27 -20.01 48.61
CA ILE A 87 4.41 -19.18 47.73
C ILE A 87 3.33 -20.03 47.05
N LYS A 88 3.66 -21.26 46.61
CA LYS A 88 2.69 -22.16 45.95
C LYS A 88 1.52 -22.55 46.86
N GLN A 89 1.76 -22.78 48.15
CA GLN A 89 0.70 -23.12 49.10
C GLN A 89 -0.27 -21.95 49.34
N HIS A 90 0.19 -20.72 49.10
CA HIS A 90 -0.52 -19.49 49.44
C HIS A 90 -0.97 -18.67 48.22
N ILE A 91 -0.71 -19.14 46.99
CA ILE A 91 -0.96 -18.35 45.76
C ILE A 91 -2.45 -18.08 45.52
N LYS A 92 -3.33 -18.94 46.05
CA LYS A 92 -4.79 -18.80 45.96
C LYS A 92 -5.41 -18.00 47.11
N ASP A 93 -4.62 -17.66 48.13
CA ASP A 93 -5.08 -16.85 49.26
C ASP A 93 -5.14 -15.38 48.82
N GLU A 94 -6.31 -14.77 48.93
CA GLU A 94 -6.54 -13.36 48.61
C GLU A 94 -5.67 -12.40 49.44
N LYS A 95 -5.29 -12.83 50.66
CA LYS A 95 -4.41 -12.07 51.56
C LYS A 95 -2.93 -12.14 51.16
N CYS A 96 -2.57 -12.99 50.20
CA CYS A 96 -1.21 -13.12 49.71
C CYS A 96 -0.84 -12.01 48.71
N LEU A 97 0.21 -11.25 49.04
CA LEU A 97 0.71 -10.12 48.24
C LEU A 97 1.76 -10.54 47.19
N ASN A 98 2.18 -11.81 47.16
CA ASN A 98 3.06 -12.33 46.12
C ASN A 98 2.32 -12.37 44.77
N ILE A 99 2.86 -11.69 43.75
CA ILE A 99 2.24 -11.62 42.41
C ILE A 99 2.70 -12.78 41.50
N LYS A 100 3.93 -13.26 41.71
CA LYS A 100 4.58 -14.26 40.85
C LYS A 100 5.29 -15.30 41.70
N LYS A 101 5.43 -16.51 41.16
CA LYS A 101 6.36 -17.53 41.64
C LYS A 101 7.81 -17.01 41.52
N ALA A 102 8.66 -17.29 42.50
CA ALA A 102 10.09 -16.96 42.54
C ALA A 102 10.91 -17.67 41.43
N VAL A 103 10.46 -18.85 41.00
CA VAL A 103 10.96 -19.60 39.85
C VAL A 103 9.76 -19.99 38.98
N LEU A 104 9.80 -19.62 37.70
CA LEU A 104 8.88 -20.08 36.66
C LEU A 104 9.64 -21.05 35.76
N ASN A 105 9.03 -22.17 35.40
CA ASN A 105 9.63 -23.06 34.40
C ASN A 105 9.43 -22.49 32.98
N LYS A 106 10.18 -23.01 32.00
CA LYS A 106 10.18 -22.51 30.62
C LYS A 106 8.78 -22.57 29.97
N GLU A 107 8.01 -23.60 30.27
CA GLU A 107 6.67 -23.83 29.73
C GLU A 107 5.65 -22.82 30.25
N GLU A 108 5.69 -22.52 31.55
CA GLU A 108 4.84 -21.51 32.19
C GLU A 108 5.09 -20.11 31.62
N ILE A 109 6.35 -19.76 31.32
CA ILE A 109 6.72 -18.49 30.69
C ILE A 109 6.13 -18.40 29.27
N ILE A 110 6.26 -19.48 28.48
CA ILE A 110 5.71 -19.54 27.13
C ILE A 110 4.18 -19.36 27.18
N GLN A 111 3.52 -20.04 28.11
CA GLN A 111 2.07 -19.96 28.25
C GLN A 111 1.60 -18.56 28.68
N GLN A 112 2.29 -17.91 29.63
CA GLN A 112 2.00 -16.52 29.99
C GLN A 112 2.19 -15.56 28.81
N HIS A 113 3.27 -15.69 28.04
CA HIS A 113 3.49 -14.85 26.85
C HIS A 113 2.45 -15.10 25.76
N LYS A 114 1.94 -16.33 25.63
CA LYS A 114 0.87 -16.66 24.70
C LYS A 114 -0.44 -15.99 25.13
N GLN A 115 -0.81 -16.12 26.40
CA GLN A 115 -2.02 -15.50 26.96
C GLN A 115 -1.97 -13.97 26.85
N TYR A 116 -0.85 -13.34 27.23
CA TYR A 116 -0.67 -11.89 27.10
C TYR A 116 -0.82 -11.41 25.64
N ARG A 117 -0.26 -12.16 24.68
CA ARG A 117 -0.38 -11.82 23.26
C ARG A 117 -1.82 -11.91 22.76
N GLU A 118 -2.60 -12.87 23.24
CA GLU A 118 -4.00 -13.01 22.84
C GLU A 118 -4.87 -11.91 23.49
N GLU A 119 -4.71 -11.69 24.80
CA GLU A 119 -5.44 -10.65 25.55
C GLU A 119 -5.16 -9.22 25.04
N ASN A 120 -3.98 -8.99 24.46
CA ASN A 120 -3.55 -7.68 23.98
C ASN A 120 -3.40 -7.63 22.45
N LYS A 121 -3.99 -8.57 21.73
CA LYS A 121 -3.81 -8.75 20.28
C LYS A 121 -4.09 -7.48 19.48
N ASP A 122 -5.20 -6.80 19.76
CA ASP A 122 -5.59 -5.60 19.02
C ASP A 122 -4.65 -4.42 19.32
N LYS A 123 -4.31 -4.21 20.60
CA LYS A 123 -3.33 -3.19 21.02
C LYS A 123 -1.95 -3.43 20.40
N LEU A 124 -1.51 -4.68 20.38
CA LEU A 124 -0.23 -5.06 19.76
C LEU A 124 -0.28 -4.82 18.25
N LYS A 125 -1.38 -5.19 17.59
CA LYS A 125 -1.56 -4.97 16.15
C LYS A 125 -1.53 -3.49 15.81
N GLU A 126 -2.24 -2.66 16.57
CA GLU A 126 -2.25 -1.21 16.42
C GLU A 126 -0.84 -0.62 16.62
N TYR A 127 -0.18 -0.99 17.72
CA TYR A 127 1.19 -0.59 18.02
C TYR A 127 2.17 -0.95 16.88
N PHE A 128 2.15 -2.21 16.42
CA PHE A 128 3.04 -2.65 15.34
C PHE A 128 2.71 -1.97 14.01
N THR A 129 1.43 -1.74 13.72
CA THR A 129 1.01 -1.02 12.51
C THR A 129 1.57 0.40 12.52
N HIS A 130 1.37 1.13 13.62
CA HIS A 130 1.91 2.47 13.78
C HIS A 130 3.45 2.48 13.71
N TYR A 131 4.10 1.58 14.45
CA TYR A 131 5.56 1.43 14.47
C TYR A 131 6.12 1.19 13.06
N ASN A 132 5.50 0.28 12.29
CA ASN A 132 5.94 -0.05 10.94
C ASN A 132 5.75 1.13 9.98
N ILE A 133 4.63 1.85 10.06
CA ILE A 133 4.37 3.03 9.23
C ILE A 133 5.39 4.11 9.52
N VAL A 134 5.57 4.48 10.80
CA VAL A 134 6.49 5.53 11.21
C VAL A 134 7.92 5.18 10.82
N ASN A 135 8.36 3.94 11.04
CA ASN A 135 9.69 3.52 10.63
C ASN A 135 9.86 3.44 9.11
N SER A 136 8.81 3.09 8.37
CA SER A 136 8.83 3.13 6.91
C SER A 136 9.02 4.55 6.40
N ILE A 137 8.31 5.53 6.98
CA ILE A 137 8.44 6.95 6.64
C ILE A 137 9.88 7.41 6.92
N LYS A 138 10.39 7.19 8.14
CA LYS A 138 11.75 7.56 8.52
C LYS A 138 12.81 6.96 7.59
N ARG A 139 12.67 5.67 7.25
CA ARG A 139 13.61 4.99 6.34
C ARG A 139 13.53 5.59 4.93
N ASN A 140 12.34 5.92 4.46
CA ASN A 140 12.15 6.51 3.14
C ASN A 140 12.71 7.93 3.06
N GLU A 141 12.52 8.75 4.10
CA GLU A 141 13.09 10.09 4.21
C GLU A 141 14.61 10.03 4.22
N TYR A 142 15.19 9.21 5.11
CA TYR A 142 16.63 8.97 5.16
C TYR A 142 17.19 8.50 3.80
N ASN A 143 16.52 7.55 3.14
CA ASN A 143 16.94 7.07 1.82
C ASN A 143 16.86 8.16 0.75
N LYS A 144 15.86 9.05 0.79
CA LYS A 144 15.75 10.17 -0.15
C LYS A 144 16.93 11.13 0.04
N GLU A 145 17.24 11.50 1.27
CA GLU A 145 18.40 12.36 1.61
C GLU A 145 19.70 11.70 1.18
N TYR A 146 19.91 10.44 1.53
CA TYR A 146 21.08 9.67 1.14
C TYR A 146 21.28 9.63 -0.39
N VAL A 147 20.22 9.38 -1.16
CA VAL A 147 20.28 9.36 -2.63
C VAL A 147 20.61 10.74 -3.19
N LYS A 148 20.11 11.82 -2.59
CA LYS A 148 20.40 13.19 -3.01
C LYS A 148 21.86 13.56 -2.79
N GLU A 149 22.43 13.17 -1.64
CA GLU A 149 23.83 13.45 -1.30
C GLU A 149 24.81 12.50 -2.01
N ASN A 150 24.36 11.32 -2.43
CA ASN A 150 25.19 10.28 -3.03
C ASN A 150 24.72 9.90 -4.45
N GLU A 151 24.23 10.88 -5.21
CA GLU A 151 23.53 10.66 -6.48
C GLU A 151 24.34 9.81 -7.45
N GLU A 152 25.60 10.17 -7.66
CA GLU A 152 26.49 9.50 -8.62
C GLU A 152 26.83 8.06 -8.19
N LYS A 153 27.09 7.85 -6.90
CA LYS A 153 27.35 6.52 -6.32
C LYS A 153 26.13 5.61 -6.48
N VAL A 154 24.94 6.13 -6.20
CA VAL A 154 23.68 5.38 -6.34
C VAL A 154 23.39 5.09 -7.81
N LYS A 155 23.60 6.05 -8.71
CA LYS A 155 23.42 5.89 -10.16
C LYS A 155 24.33 4.79 -10.71
N ASN A 156 25.61 4.81 -10.34
CA ASN A 156 26.59 3.81 -10.76
C ASN A 156 26.25 2.41 -10.20
N ALA A 157 25.85 2.32 -8.93
CA ALA A 157 25.41 1.06 -8.33
C ALA A 157 24.15 0.49 -9.00
N ARG A 158 23.15 1.34 -9.31
CA ARG A 158 21.94 0.95 -10.05
C ARG A 158 22.26 0.46 -11.46
N LYS A 159 23.15 1.15 -12.16
CA LYS A 159 23.61 0.75 -13.50
C LYS A 159 24.27 -0.63 -13.47
N LYS A 160 25.23 -0.84 -12.56
CA LYS A 160 25.91 -2.13 -12.37
C LYS A 160 24.93 -3.25 -12.01
N TYR A 161 23.97 -2.98 -11.12
CA TYR A 161 22.93 -3.95 -10.79
C TYR A 161 22.08 -4.31 -12.02
N TYR A 162 21.64 -3.33 -12.79
CA TYR A 162 20.85 -3.56 -14.00
C TYR A 162 21.63 -4.36 -15.05
N GLU A 163 22.89 -4.02 -15.30
CA GLU A 163 23.76 -4.74 -16.24
C GLU A 163 23.91 -6.22 -15.84
N ASN A 164 24.20 -6.48 -14.56
CA ASN A 164 24.39 -7.84 -14.05
C ASN A 164 23.08 -8.66 -13.97
N ASN A 165 21.91 -8.01 -13.95
CA ASN A 165 20.62 -8.68 -13.76
C ASN A 165 19.67 -8.49 -14.96
N LYS A 166 20.17 -8.00 -16.10
CA LYS A 166 19.36 -7.60 -17.25
C LYS A 166 18.46 -8.75 -17.74
N GLU A 167 19.02 -9.95 -17.85
CA GLU A 167 18.28 -11.13 -18.30
C GLU A 167 17.21 -11.55 -17.29
N LEU A 168 17.54 -11.61 -16.00
CA LEU A 168 16.60 -11.94 -14.93
C LEU A 168 15.44 -10.94 -14.85
N ILE A 169 15.74 -9.64 -14.97
CA ILE A 169 14.74 -8.56 -15.01
C ILE A 169 13.84 -8.73 -16.24
N THR A 170 14.43 -9.03 -17.40
CA THR A 170 13.69 -9.22 -18.65
C THR A 170 12.76 -10.43 -18.57
N GLN A 171 13.25 -11.55 -18.05
CA GLN A 171 12.46 -12.75 -17.83
C GLN A 171 11.29 -12.48 -16.89
N LYS A 172 11.53 -11.84 -15.74
CA LYS A 172 10.47 -11.45 -14.79
C LYS A 172 9.44 -10.50 -15.41
N ASN A 173 9.88 -9.56 -16.24
CA ASN A 173 8.97 -8.63 -16.90
C ASN A 173 8.10 -9.32 -17.94
N ASN A 174 8.66 -10.28 -18.69
CA ASN A 174 7.92 -11.05 -19.68
C ASN A 174 6.90 -11.97 -19.02
N THR A 175 7.31 -12.71 -17.98
CA THR A 175 6.39 -13.57 -17.22
C THR A 175 5.28 -12.75 -16.57
N TYR A 176 5.57 -11.57 -16.02
CA TYR A 176 4.55 -10.67 -15.49
C TYR A 176 3.55 -10.22 -16.57
N LYS A 177 4.03 -9.80 -17.74
CA LYS A 177 3.17 -9.39 -18.87
C LYS A 177 2.28 -10.53 -19.36
N GLU A 178 2.79 -11.75 -19.42
CA GLU A 178 2.05 -12.93 -19.86
C GLU A 178 1.00 -13.32 -18.83
N THR A 179 1.39 -13.47 -17.56
CA THR A 179 0.48 -13.87 -16.47
C THR A 179 -0.55 -12.80 -16.10
N ASN A 180 -0.28 -11.52 -16.39
CA ASN A 180 -1.16 -10.39 -16.04
C ASN A 180 -1.70 -9.66 -17.28
N LYS A 181 -1.78 -10.33 -18.43
CA LYS A 181 -2.19 -9.75 -19.72
C LYS A 181 -3.49 -8.94 -19.64
N GLU A 182 -4.51 -9.48 -18.96
CA GLU A 182 -5.81 -8.81 -18.78
C GLU A 182 -5.70 -7.58 -17.86
N LEU A 183 -4.96 -7.68 -16.76
CA LEU A 183 -4.72 -6.55 -15.85
C LEU A 183 -3.98 -5.41 -16.55
N VAL A 184 -2.99 -5.75 -17.38
CA VAL A 184 -2.26 -4.78 -18.20
C VAL A 184 -3.18 -4.11 -19.22
N ALA A 185 -4.03 -4.87 -19.91
CA ALA A 185 -5.00 -4.33 -20.86
C ALA A 185 -6.01 -3.40 -20.17
N LYS A 186 -6.53 -3.79 -19.00
CA LYS A 186 -7.46 -2.98 -18.20
C LYS A 186 -6.81 -1.66 -17.75
N ARG A 187 -5.57 -1.71 -17.25
CA ARG A 187 -4.80 -0.50 -16.88
C ARG A 187 -4.57 0.43 -18.06
N LYS A 188 -4.21 -0.12 -19.23
CA LYS A 188 -4.05 0.66 -20.46
C LYS A 188 -5.34 1.37 -20.87
N LYS A 189 -6.48 0.68 -20.78
CA LYS A 189 -7.80 1.25 -21.08
C LYS A 189 -8.13 2.41 -20.13
N ILE A 190 -7.98 2.20 -18.82
CA ILE A 190 -8.22 3.24 -17.81
C ILE A 190 -7.31 4.45 -18.02
N TRP A 191 -6.04 4.20 -18.32
CA TRP A 191 -5.09 5.29 -18.60
C TRP A 191 -5.49 6.06 -19.86
N ALA A 192 -5.87 5.38 -20.94
CA ALA A 192 -6.33 6.04 -22.17
C ALA A 192 -7.60 6.85 -21.95
N GLU A 193 -8.57 6.35 -21.19
CA GLU A 193 -9.79 7.07 -20.82
C GLU A 193 -9.48 8.34 -20.03
N LYS A 194 -8.65 8.24 -18.98
CA LYS A 194 -8.28 9.40 -18.14
C LYS A 194 -7.42 10.43 -18.88
N ASN A 195 -6.66 10.01 -19.88
CA ASN A 195 -5.74 10.88 -20.63
C ASN A 195 -6.24 11.17 -22.05
N THR A 196 -7.53 10.94 -22.35
CA THR A 196 -8.08 11.10 -23.70
C THR A 196 -7.87 12.51 -24.25
N GLU A 197 -8.05 13.53 -23.41
CA GLU A 197 -7.92 14.94 -23.80
C GLU A 197 -6.47 15.32 -24.06
N HIS A 198 -5.55 14.88 -23.19
CA HIS A 198 -4.11 15.04 -23.39
C HIS A 198 -3.63 14.33 -24.67
N ILE A 199 -4.10 13.10 -24.92
CA ILE A 199 -3.75 12.35 -26.15
C ILE A 199 -4.25 13.09 -27.39
N LYS A 200 -5.48 13.64 -27.36
CA LYS A 200 -6.05 14.39 -28.47
C LYS A 200 -5.30 15.71 -28.73
N SER A 201 -4.98 16.48 -27.67
CA SER A 201 -4.23 17.73 -27.78
C SER A 201 -2.85 17.48 -28.38
N HIS A 202 -2.10 16.54 -27.78
CA HIS A 202 -0.77 16.20 -28.24
C HIS A 202 -0.78 15.64 -29.68
N SER A 203 -1.78 14.84 -30.05
CA SER A 203 -1.94 14.35 -31.43
C SER A 203 -2.33 15.45 -32.42
N LYS A 204 -2.93 16.55 -31.96
CA LYS A 204 -3.28 17.70 -32.81
C LYS A 204 -2.03 18.57 -33.01
N GLU A 205 -1.35 18.93 -31.92
CA GLU A 205 -0.07 19.64 -31.94
C GLU A 205 0.95 18.94 -32.84
N TYR A 206 1.15 17.64 -32.65
CA TYR A 206 2.05 16.85 -33.50
C TYR A 206 1.67 16.92 -34.98
N ARG A 207 0.37 16.87 -35.32
CA ARG A 207 -0.10 16.94 -36.70
C ARG A 207 0.07 18.33 -37.32
N GLU A 208 -0.05 19.38 -36.52
CA GLU A 208 0.14 20.77 -36.95
C GLU A 208 1.62 21.07 -37.18
N GLU A 209 2.47 20.73 -36.20
CA GLU A 209 3.92 20.93 -36.28
C GLU A 209 4.58 20.07 -37.37
N ASN A 210 4.11 18.84 -37.55
CA ASN A 210 4.69 17.88 -38.50
C ASN A 210 3.89 17.78 -39.80
N LYS A 211 3.05 18.78 -40.13
CA LYS A 211 2.16 18.76 -41.28
C LYS A 211 2.88 18.49 -42.61
N GLU A 212 4.01 19.15 -42.83
CA GLU A 212 4.81 18.98 -44.06
C GLU A 212 5.52 17.62 -44.10
N TYR A 213 6.09 17.17 -42.98
CA TYR A 213 6.66 15.81 -42.86
C TYR A 213 5.61 14.72 -43.14
N ILE A 214 4.40 14.87 -42.61
CA ILE A 214 3.29 13.93 -42.84
C ILE A 214 2.89 13.93 -44.31
N LYS A 215 2.77 15.10 -44.95
CA LYS A 215 2.45 15.20 -46.38
C LYS A 215 3.51 14.53 -47.25
N GLU A 216 4.78 14.80 -47.01
CA GLU A 216 5.89 14.25 -47.76
C GLU A 216 5.94 12.72 -47.63
N LYS A 217 5.82 12.20 -46.41
CA LYS A 217 5.76 10.76 -46.15
C LYS A 217 4.55 10.10 -46.78
N THR A 218 3.39 10.77 -46.77
CA THR A 218 2.16 10.28 -47.41
C THR A 218 2.31 10.23 -48.92
N LYS A 219 2.91 11.25 -49.52
CA LYS A 219 3.20 11.30 -50.96
C LYS A 219 4.14 10.17 -51.37
N LYS A 220 5.24 10.00 -50.64
CA LYS A 220 6.21 8.91 -50.87
C LYS A 220 5.55 7.52 -50.75
N TYR A 221 4.77 7.29 -49.69
CA TYR A 221 4.03 6.03 -49.53
C TYR A 221 3.07 5.77 -50.70
N TYR A 222 2.34 6.79 -51.14
CA TYR A 222 1.42 6.66 -52.28
C TYR A 222 2.17 6.38 -53.59
N GLU A 223 3.28 7.05 -53.85
CA GLU A 223 4.12 6.82 -55.04
C GLU A 223 4.68 5.39 -55.06
N GLU A 224 5.24 4.93 -53.95
CA GLU A 224 5.81 3.58 -53.80
C GLU A 224 4.75 2.46 -53.88
N ASN A 225 3.50 2.74 -53.49
CA ASN A 225 2.43 1.75 -53.43
C ASN A 225 1.33 1.97 -54.48
N LYS A 226 1.54 2.91 -55.42
CA LYS A 226 0.53 3.36 -56.39
C LYS A 226 -0.07 2.20 -57.17
N GLU A 227 0.79 1.33 -57.71
CA GLU A 227 0.35 0.19 -58.52
C GLU A 227 -0.50 -0.79 -57.72
N LYS A 228 -0.05 -1.16 -56.51
CA LYS A 228 -0.78 -2.05 -55.59
C LYS A 228 -2.13 -1.46 -55.16
N ILE A 229 -2.18 -0.15 -54.93
CA ILE A 229 -3.42 0.56 -54.57
C ILE A 229 -4.39 0.52 -55.75
N LEU A 230 -3.91 0.83 -56.96
CA LEU A 230 -4.72 0.82 -58.18
C LEU A 230 -5.21 -0.59 -58.54
N GLU A 231 -4.38 -1.60 -58.38
CA GLU A 231 -4.75 -3.01 -58.60
C GLU A 231 -5.83 -3.46 -57.61
N LYS A 232 -5.68 -3.14 -56.32
CA LYS A 232 -6.72 -3.39 -55.32
C LYS A 232 -8.03 -2.67 -55.66
N PHE A 233 -7.94 -1.43 -56.14
CA PHE A 233 -9.11 -0.66 -56.53
C PHE A 233 -9.81 -1.25 -57.76
N LYS A 234 -9.06 -1.69 -58.78
CA LYS A 234 -9.59 -2.42 -59.94
C LYS A 234 -10.31 -3.70 -59.50
N LYS A 235 -9.64 -4.54 -58.71
CA LYS A 235 -10.22 -5.79 -58.17
C LYS A 235 -11.49 -5.52 -57.35
N TYR A 236 -11.49 -4.49 -56.51
CA TYR A 236 -12.68 -4.09 -55.74
C TYR A 236 -13.83 -3.67 -56.66
N ASN A 237 -13.57 -2.84 -57.68
CA ASN A 237 -14.58 -2.39 -58.62
C ASN A 237 -15.12 -3.51 -59.52
N GLU A 238 -14.28 -4.47 -59.92
CA GLU A 238 -14.70 -5.64 -60.69
C GLU A 238 -15.59 -6.56 -59.84
N THR A 239 -15.15 -6.89 -58.63
CA THR A 239 -15.88 -7.81 -57.74
C THR A 239 -17.15 -7.21 -57.14
N ASN A 240 -17.21 -5.89 -56.98
CA ASN A 240 -18.38 -5.19 -56.41
C ASN A 240 -19.18 -4.40 -57.45
N LYS A 241 -18.94 -4.64 -58.75
CA LYS A 241 -19.55 -3.89 -59.86
C LYS A 241 -21.07 -3.78 -59.75
N ASP A 242 -21.73 -4.89 -59.45
CA ASP A 242 -23.20 -4.92 -59.39
C ASP A 242 -23.73 -4.27 -58.11
N LYS A 243 -23.06 -4.48 -56.96
CA LYS A 243 -23.37 -3.78 -55.70
C LYS A 243 -23.18 -2.26 -55.81
N LEU A 244 -22.15 -1.82 -56.53
CA LEU A 244 -21.89 -0.41 -56.80
C LEU A 244 -22.97 0.18 -57.71
N LYS A 245 -23.40 -0.54 -58.74
CA LYS A 245 -24.51 -0.13 -59.61
C LYS A 245 -25.83 -0.05 -58.86
N GLU A 246 -26.12 -1.04 -58.02
CA GLU A 246 -27.33 -1.08 -57.18
C GLU A 246 -27.36 0.10 -56.21
N LYS A 247 -26.26 0.34 -55.47
CA LYS A 247 -26.13 1.50 -54.59
C LYS A 247 -26.24 2.83 -55.34
N GLN A 248 -25.72 2.89 -56.56
CA GLN A 248 -25.83 4.08 -57.40
C GLN A 248 -27.28 4.28 -57.91
N ALA A 249 -28.00 3.21 -58.25
CA ALA A 249 -29.41 3.25 -58.62
C ALA A 249 -30.29 3.68 -57.44
N GLU A 250 -30.03 3.14 -56.25
CA GLU A 250 -30.72 3.51 -55.00
C GLU A 250 -30.48 4.99 -54.66
N TYR A 251 -29.22 5.46 -54.76
CA TYR A 251 -28.89 6.87 -54.56
C TYR A 251 -29.59 7.78 -55.58
N ARG A 252 -29.67 7.38 -56.86
CA ARG A 252 -30.42 8.12 -57.90
C ARG A 252 -31.92 8.13 -57.63
N ALA A 253 -32.51 7.02 -57.19
CA ALA A 253 -33.93 6.94 -56.84
C ALA A 253 -34.28 7.85 -55.67
N LYS A 254 -33.47 7.84 -54.60
CA LYS A 254 -33.62 8.73 -53.43
C LYS A 254 -33.49 10.22 -53.76
N ASN A 255 -32.81 10.57 -54.85
CA ASN A 255 -32.57 11.96 -55.27
C ASN A 255 -33.26 12.31 -56.60
N LYS A 256 -34.33 11.59 -57.00
CA LYS A 256 -35.07 11.79 -58.25
C LYS A 256 -36.06 12.96 -58.21
N GLU A 257 -36.36 13.49 -57.02
CA GLU A 257 -37.34 14.54 -56.82
C GLU A 257 -36.97 15.81 -57.61
N GLN A 258 -37.93 16.28 -58.41
CA GLN A 258 -37.76 17.40 -59.32
C GLN A 258 -38.25 18.67 -58.64
N ILE A 259 -37.31 19.56 -58.34
CA ILE A 259 -37.52 20.87 -57.75
C ILE A 259 -37.90 21.84 -58.88
N GLN A 260 -39.03 22.51 -58.72
CA GLN A 260 -39.43 23.59 -59.62
C GLN A 260 -38.62 24.85 -59.30
N CYS A 261 -38.10 25.49 -60.35
CA CYS A 261 -37.38 26.74 -60.26
C CYS A 261 -38.28 27.90 -60.71
N ASN A 262 -38.12 29.06 -60.09
CA ASN A 262 -38.87 30.27 -60.40
C ASN A 262 -38.67 30.77 -61.85
N CYS A 263 -37.60 30.35 -62.53
CA CYS A 263 -37.42 30.59 -63.96
C CYS A 263 -38.40 29.77 -64.85
N GLY A 264 -39.34 29.04 -64.25
CA GLY A 264 -40.27 28.14 -64.93
C GLY A 264 -39.58 26.87 -65.49
N GLY A 265 -38.34 26.60 -65.10
CA GLY A 265 -37.65 25.35 -65.38
C GLY A 265 -37.67 24.44 -64.15
N SER A 266 -37.34 23.17 -64.32
CA SER A 266 -37.35 22.19 -63.23
C SER A 266 -36.06 21.37 -63.22
N TYR A 267 -35.58 20.99 -62.04
CA TYR A 267 -34.30 20.31 -61.88
C TYR A 267 -34.27 19.39 -60.66
N ILE A 268 -33.44 18.36 -60.65
CA ILE A 268 -33.21 17.54 -59.45
C ILE A 268 -32.09 18.14 -58.59
N LYS A 269 -32.10 17.94 -57.26
CA LYS A 269 -31.13 18.54 -56.31
C LYS A 269 -29.65 18.45 -56.76
N LEU A 270 -29.23 17.30 -57.29
CA LEU A 270 -27.88 17.07 -57.83
C LEU A 270 -27.58 17.84 -59.12
N GLY A 271 -28.61 18.16 -59.89
CA GLY A 271 -28.54 18.91 -61.14
C GLY A 271 -28.66 20.43 -60.96
N LYS A 272 -28.77 20.94 -59.73
CA LYS A 272 -28.97 22.37 -59.45
C LYS A 272 -27.91 23.24 -60.14
N SER A 273 -26.64 22.93 -59.94
CA SER A 273 -25.54 23.71 -60.54
C SER A 273 -25.56 23.69 -62.08
N LYS A 274 -26.05 22.61 -62.70
CA LYS A 274 -26.23 22.55 -64.16
C LYS A 274 -27.44 23.38 -64.60
N HIS A 275 -28.56 23.29 -63.86
CA HIS A 275 -29.76 24.07 -64.12
C HIS A 275 -29.51 25.59 -64.00
N GLU A 276 -28.79 26.02 -62.96
CA GLU A 276 -28.42 27.42 -62.74
C GLU A 276 -27.58 28.00 -63.89
N LYS A 277 -26.86 27.14 -64.64
CA LYS A 277 -26.09 27.51 -65.84
C LYS A 277 -26.89 27.45 -67.14
N THR A 278 -28.17 27.07 -67.12
CA THR A 278 -28.98 27.00 -68.34
C THR A 278 -29.36 28.39 -68.83
N ASN A 279 -29.42 28.56 -70.15
CA ASN A 279 -29.81 29.83 -70.79
C ASN A 279 -31.17 30.35 -70.30
N LYS A 280 -32.10 29.45 -69.93
CA LYS A 280 -33.42 29.83 -69.39
C LYS A 280 -33.30 30.47 -68.01
N HIS A 281 -32.51 29.87 -67.12
CA HIS A 281 -32.30 30.39 -65.77
C HIS A 281 -31.47 31.67 -65.77
N THR A 282 -30.43 31.74 -66.60
CA THR A 282 -29.61 32.96 -66.72
C THR A 282 -30.38 34.12 -67.32
N LYS A 283 -31.22 33.91 -68.36
CA LYS A 283 -32.13 34.95 -68.89
C LYS A 283 -33.14 35.42 -67.85
N TYR A 284 -33.76 34.52 -67.10
CA TYR A 284 -34.67 34.88 -66.01
C TYR A 284 -33.99 35.75 -64.96
N ILE A 285 -32.76 35.41 -64.53
CA ILE A 285 -32.01 36.25 -63.58
C ILE A 285 -31.76 37.65 -64.16
N ILE A 286 -31.36 37.74 -65.43
CA ILE A 286 -31.11 39.03 -66.10
C ILE A 286 -32.40 39.85 -66.20
N GLU A 287 -33.53 39.24 -66.58
CA GLU A 287 -34.84 39.89 -66.67
C GLU A 287 -35.33 40.39 -65.30
N GLN A 288 -35.13 39.59 -64.23
CA GLN A 288 -35.43 40.01 -62.86
C GLN A 288 -34.56 41.18 -62.38
N GLN A 289 -33.27 41.20 -62.76
CA GLN A 289 -32.36 42.31 -62.46
C GLN A 289 -32.77 43.60 -63.15
N VAL A 290 -33.28 43.53 -64.40
CA VAL A 290 -33.75 44.71 -65.15
C VAL A 290 -35.06 45.27 -64.57
N LEU A 291 -35.95 44.42 -64.06
CA LEU A 291 -37.21 44.84 -63.43
C LEU A 291 -37.01 45.52 -62.07
N THR A 292 -35.95 45.18 -61.34
CA THR A 292 -35.60 45.82 -60.05
C THR A 292 -34.89 47.17 -60.18
N HIS A 293 -34.56 47.59 -61.41
CA HIS A 293 -33.88 48.86 -61.71
C HIS A 293 -34.74 49.85 -62.50
N LYS A 294 -36.05 49.61 -62.61
CA LYS A 294 -37.06 50.60 -63.00
C LYS A 294 -37.76 51.14 -61.76
#